data_AF-A0A060BTU3-F1
#
_entry.id   AF-A0A060BTU3-F1
#
_cell.length_a   1.000
_cell.length_b   1.000
_cell.length_c   1.000
_cell.angle_alpha   90.00
_cell.angle_beta   90.00
_cell.angle_gamma   90.00
#
_symmetry.space_group_name_H-M   'P 1'
#
loop_
_entity.id
_entity.type
_entity.pdbx_description
1 polymer ?
#
loop_
_entity_poly.entity_id
_entity_poly.type
_entity_poly.pdbx_seq_one_letter_code
_entity_poly.pdbx_strand_id
1 'polypeptide(L)' 'MIPILMYHQVGQPAPKGTPFRGLTVHPDAFRRQMTWLRRLGYRGVSMRDLMPYCKASGKARW' A
#
# COMPACT_ATOMS: atom_id res chain seq x y z
N MET A 1 -5.85 -10.85 11.19
CA MET A 1 -6.17 -10.27 9.86
C MET A 1 -5.02 -9.37 9.43
N ILE A 2 -4.53 -9.50 8.19
CA ILE A 2 -3.41 -8.69 7.67
C ILE A 2 -3.98 -7.69 6.64
N PRO A 3 -3.92 -6.38 6.88
CA PRO A 3 -4.38 -5.38 5.92
C PRO A 3 -3.42 -5.26 4.74
N ILE A 4 -3.94 -5.25 3.52
CA ILE A 4 -3.18 -5.01 2.29
C ILE A 4 -3.48 -3.59 1.82
N LEU A 5 -2.51 -2.69 1.96
CA LEU A 5 -2.60 -1.32 1.46
C LEU A 5 -2.17 -1.29 0.00
N MET A 6 -3.08 -0.88 -0.89
CA MET A 6 -2.83 -0.82 -2.32
C MET A 6 -2.61 0.63 -2.77
N TYR A 7 -1.53 0.86 -3.50
CA TYR A 7 -1.22 2.13 -4.14
C TYR A 7 -1.12 1.93 -5.65
N HIS A 8 -1.70 2.83 -6.44
CA HIS A 8 -1.57 2.77 -7.90
C HIS A 8 -0.29 3.47 -8.34
N GLN A 9 -0.08 4.72 -7.90
CA GLN A 9 1.09 5.50 -8.25
C GLN A 9 1.55 6.35 -7.06
N VAL A 10 2.87 6.50 -6.90
CA VAL A 10 3.48 7.44 -5.97
C VAL A 10 4.38 8.38 -6.77
N GLY A 11 4.04 9.66 -6.82
CA GLY A 11 4.71 10.62 -7.70
C GLY A 11 4.03 11.98 -7.71
N GLN A 12 4.54 12.91 -8.52
CA GLN A 12 3.90 14.22 -8.69
C GLN A 12 2.52 14.05 -9.34
N PRO A 13 1.42 14.42 -8.67
CA PRO A 13 0.09 14.29 -9.26
C PRO A 13 -0.04 15.18 -10.50
N ALA A 14 -0.74 14.67 -11.51
CA ALA A 14 -1.06 15.45 -12.70
C ALA A 14 -1.86 16.72 -12.35
N PRO A 15 -1.88 17.73 -13.26
CA PRO A 15 -2.72 18.92 -13.10
C PRO A 15 -4.18 18.59 -12.80
N LYS A 16 -4.88 19.52 -12.16
CA LYS A 16 -6.31 19.35 -11.86
C LYS A 16 -7.09 19.15 -13.17
N GLY A 17 -8.05 18.23 -13.16
CA GLY A 17 -8.85 17.88 -14.34
C GLY A 17 -8.26 16.73 -15.18
N THR A 18 -7.02 16.30 -14.93
CA THR A 18 -6.48 15.11 -15.60
C THR A 18 -7.22 13.84 -15.14
N PRO A 19 -7.66 12.96 -16.06
CA PRO A 19 -8.24 11.67 -15.70
C PRO A 19 -7.33 10.88 -14.77
N PHE A 20 -7.93 10.15 -13.82
CA PHE A 20 -7.22 9.28 -12.87
C PHE A 20 -6.19 9.97 -11.96
N ARG A 21 -6.17 11.31 -11.90
CA ARG A 21 -5.30 12.06 -10.97
C ARG A 21 -5.39 11.59 -9.52
N GLY A 22 -6.59 11.17 -9.08
CA GLY A 22 -6.81 10.67 -7.72
C GLY A 22 -6.10 9.36 -7.39
N LEU A 23 -5.56 8.65 -8.39
CA LEU A 23 -4.80 7.41 -8.20
C LEU A 23 -3.31 7.68 -7.90
N THR A 24 -2.86 8.93 -8.02
CA THR A 24 -1.47 9.32 -7.72
C THR A 24 -1.37 9.94 -6.32
N VAL A 25 -0.58 9.32 -5.46
CA VAL A 25 -0.26 9.85 -4.13
C VAL A 25 1.05 10.64 -4.22
N HIS A 26 1.05 11.89 -3.73
CA HIS A 26 2.27 12.69 -3.67
C HIS A 26 3.32 12.05 -2.72
N PRO A 27 4.63 12.06 -3.04
CA PRO A 27 5.66 11.42 -2.21
C PRO A 27 5.67 11.87 -0.75
N ASP A 28 5.49 13.16 -0.46
CA ASP A 28 5.39 13.63 0.92
C ASP A 28 4.16 13.13 1.66
N ALA A 29 3.04 12.95 0.97
CA ALA A 29 1.84 12.38 1.57
C ALA A 29 2.06 10.90 1.88
N PHE A 30 2.67 10.15 0.96
CA PHE A 30 3.06 8.76 1.16
C PHE A 30 4.02 8.60 2.35
N ARG A 31 5.06 9.45 2.43
CA ARG A 31 5.99 9.47 3.57
C ARG A 31 5.28 9.70 4.90
N ARG A 32 4.32 10.63 4.95
CA ARG A 32 3.50 10.86 6.15
C ARG A 32 2.67 9.63 6.52
N GLN A 33 2.02 8.98 5.55
CA GLN A 33 1.27 7.75 5.77
C GLN A 33 2.17 6.64 6.36
N MET A 34 3.34 6.40 5.76
CA MET A 34 4.31 5.40 6.26
C MET A 34 4.82 5.74 7.66
N THR A 35 5.04 7.02 7.95
CA THR A 35 5.47 7.48 9.28
C THR A 35 4.39 7.19 10.33
N TRP A 36 3.12 7.45 10.01
CA TRP A 36 2.01 7.15 10.90
C TRP A 36 1.86 5.65 11.14
N LEU A 37 1.92 4.83 10.10
CA LEU A 37 1.89 3.37 10.23
C LEU A 37 2.98 2.87 11.18
N ARG A 38 4.22 3.36 11.00
CA ARG A 38 5.34 3.01 11.88
C ARG A 38 5.09 3.44 13.33
N ARG A 39 4.57 4.65 13.56
CA ARG A 39 4.24 5.17 14.90
C ARG A 39 3.15 4.37 15.60
N LEU A 40 2.20 3.85 14.84
CA LEU A 40 1.11 3.01 15.33
C LEU A 40 1.53 1.53 15.50
N GLY A 41 2.81 1.20 15.29
CA GLY A 41 3.34 -0.15 15.46
C GLY A 41 3.13 -1.08 14.27
N TYR A 42 2.63 -0.58 13.14
CA TYR A 42 2.55 -1.39 11.92
C TYR A 42 3.94 -1.66 11.35
N ARG A 43 4.13 -2.89 10.87
CA ARG A 43 5.34 -3.34 10.20
C ARG A 43 5.00 -3.80 8.79
N GLY A 44 5.76 -3.31 7.80
CA GLY A 44 5.73 -3.86 6.46
C GLY A 44 6.33 -5.27 6.45
N VAL A 45 5.63 -6.20 5.82
CA VAL A 45 6.07 -7.59 5.66
C VAL A 45 6.40 -7.88 4.21
N SER A 46 7.38 -8.74 3.98
CA SER A 46 7.68 -9.21 2.64
C SER A 46 6.64 -10.23 2.16
N MET A 47 6.60 -10.52 0.86
CA MET A 47 5.75 -11.60 0.35
C MET A 47 6.08 -12.94 1.02
N ARG A 48 7.36 -13.23 1.29
CA ARG A 48 7.78 -14.46 1.98
C ARG A 48 7.09 -14.62 3.33
N ASP A 49 7.03 -13.54 4.11
CA ASP A 49 6.42 -13.54 5.45
C ASP A 49 4.88 -13.53 5.37
N LEU A 50 4.32 -12.99 4.29
CA LEU A 50 2.87 -12.94 4.05
C LEU A 50 2.30 -14.28 3.55
N MET A 51 3.04 -15.03 2.73
CA MET A 51 2.57 -16.25 2.06
C MET A 51 1.93 -17.30 2.97
N PRO A 52 2.45 -17.59 4.19
CA PRO A 52 1.82 -18.56 5.10
C PRO A 52 0.38 -18.20 5.45
N TYR A 53 0.08 -16.91 5.59
CA TYR A 53 -1.25 -16.41 5.94
C TYR A 53 -2.21 -16.43 4.74
N CYS A 54 -1.72 -16.27 3.51
CA CYS A 54 -2.53 -16.40 2.30
C CYS A 54 -2.86 -17.86 1.93
N LYS A 55 -1.99 -18.80 2.28
CA LYS A 55 -2.21 -20.23 2.03
C LYS A 55 -3.27 -20.83 2.95
N ALA A 56 -3.35 -20.36 4.20
CA ALA A 56 -4.36 -20.81 5.16
C ALA A 56 -5.81 -20.44 4.76
N SER A 57 -6.00 -19.40 3.94
CA SER A 57 -7.32 -18.93 3.50
C SER A 57 -7.86 -19.59 2.22
N GLY A 58 -7.26 -20.70 1.77
CA GLY A 58 -7.86 -21.55 0.73
C GLY A 58 -8.20 -20.81 -0.57
N LYS A 59 -7.29 -19.96 -1.07
CA LYS A 59 -7.20 -19.51 -2.48
C LYS A 59 -6.00 -18.56 -2.60
N ALA A 60 -4.86 -19.11 -2.93
CA ALA A 60 -3.78 -18.39 -3.58
C ALA A 60 -3.06 -19.39 -4.48
N ARG A 61 -3.70 -19.72 -5.60
CA ARG A 61 -3.07 -20.37 -6.75
C ARG A 61 -2.32 -19.24 -7.47
N TRP A 62 -1.00 -19.26 -7.38
CA TRP A 62 -0.09 -18.51 -8.25
C TRP A 62 0.56 -19.51 -9.19
#